data_AF-A0A0F5PPN7-F1
#
_entry.id   AF-A0A0F5PPN7-F1
#
_cell.length_a   1.000
_cell.length_b   1.000
_cell.length_c   1.000
_cell.angle_alpha   90.00
_cell.angle_beta   90.00
_cell.angle_gamma   90.00
#
_symmetry.space_group_name_H-M   'P 1'
#
loop_
_entity.id
_entity.type
_entity.pdbx_description
1 polymer ?
#
loop_
_entity_poly.entity_id
_entity_poly.type
_entity_poly.pdbx_seq_one_letter_code
_entity_poly.pdbx_strand_id
1 'polypeptide(L)'
;MKAFSYMFLSSVLISASFIDLEHTIIPNSIIIAGFIGALIFRLLMYSYGFLDYILGFLLGGGILLLISLLSGGEMGGGDVKLMALIGFFIGWKLVLLNLLLGVVLGALAGILLVLFKIKSRKDYIPFAPYLSLGWLISILYGYEILNYYLKLIRG
;
A
#
# COMPACT_ATOMS: atom_id res chain seq x y z
N MET A 1 -17.56 1.98 -12.30
CA MET A 1 -16.94 0.73 -11.79
C MET A 1 -15.62 0.97 -11.07
N LYS A 2 -14.70 1.82 -11.56
CA LYS A 2 -13.45 2.16 -10.83
C LYS A 2 -13.67 2.69 -9.40
N ALA A 3 -14.66 3.56 -9.21
CA ALA A 3 -15.02 4.03 -7.87
C ALA A 3 -15.42 2.88 -6.93
N PHE A 4 -16.27 1.94 -7.38
CA PHE A 4 -16.66 0.77 -6.59
C PHE A 4 -15.48 -0.12 -6.22
N SER A 5 -14.56 -0.37 -7.15
CA SER A 5 -13.35 -1.15 -6.86
C SER A 5 -12.46 -0.44 -5.83
N TYR A 6 -12.37 0.89 -5.87
CA TYR A 6 -11.60 1.65 -4.89
C TYR A 6 -12.27 1.67 -3.52
N MET A 7 -13.60 1.82 -3.45
CA MET A 7 -14.34 1.75 -2.20
C MET A 7 -14.20 0.37 -1.54
N PHE A 8 -14.26 -0.70 -2.33
CA PHE A 8 -14.03 -2.06 -1.84
C PHE A 8 -12.61 -2.22 -1.30
N LEU A 9 -11.57 -1.82 -2.04
CA LEU A 9 -10.21 -1.98 -1.53
C LEU A 9 -9.97 -1.08 -0.31
N SER A 10 -10.49 0.13 -0.28
CA SER A 10 -10.42 1.00 0.89
C SER A 10 -11.04 0.34 2.12
N SER A 11 -12.18 -0.37 2.02
CA SER A 11 -12.76 -1.07 3.18
C SER A 11 -11.91 -2.25 3.67
N VAL A 12 -11.29 -2.99 2.74
CA VAL A 12 -10.32 -4.07 3.04
C VAL A 12 -9.09 -3.49 3.75
N LEU A 13 -8.54 -2.39 3.24
CA LEU A 13 -7.36 -1.72 3.78
C LEU A 13 -7.61 -1.08 5.15
N ILE A 14 -8.77 -0.45 5.34
CA ILE A 14 -9.19 0.07 6.64
C ILE A 14 -9.28 -1.07 7.66
N SER A 15 -9.96 -2.16 7.31
CA SER A 15 -10.04 -3.35 8.16
C SER A 15 -8.66 -3.92 8.51
N ALA A 16 -7.78 -4.04 7.52
CA ALA A 16 -6.41 -4.50 7.73
C ALA A 16 -5.62 -3.56 8.65
N SER A 17 -5.83 -2.24 8.53
CA SER A 17 -5.14 -1.22 9.33
C SER A 17 -5.55 -1.29 10.80
N PHE A 18 -6.84 -1.46 11.10
CA PHE A 18 -7.31 -1.63 12.47
C PHE A 18 -6.75 -2.90 13.11
N ILE A 19 -6.76 -4.02 12.37
CA ILE A 19 -6.22 -5.28 12.88
C ILE A 19 -4.70 -5.21 13.07
N ASP A 20 -3.97 -4.51 12.19
CA ASP A 20 -2.54 -4.29 12.33
C ASP A 20 -2.22 -3.38 13.55
N LEU A 21 -3.04 -2.36 13.81
CA LEU A 21 -2.89 -1.51 15.00
C LEU A 21 -3.11 -2.26 16.31
N GLU A 22 -4.07 -3.18 16.36
CA GLU A 22 -4.43 -3.93 17.56
C GLU A 22 -3.56 -5.18 17.78
N HIS A 23 -3.27 -5.91 16.71
CA HIS A 23 -2.66 -7.23 16.77
C HIS A 23 -1.31 -7.35 16.04
N THR A 24 -0.85 -6.31 15.33
CA THR A 24 0.42 -6.30 14.57
C THR A 24 0.55 -7.43 13.55
N ILE A 25 -0.60 -7.95 13.11
CA ILE A 25 -0.70 -9.02 12.11
C ILE A 25 -1.73 -8.64 11.06
N ILE A 26 -1.47 -9.01 9.80
CA ILE A 26 -2.45 -8.90 8.73
C ILE A 26 -2.96 -10.30 8.39
N PRO A 27 -4.23 -10.62 8.68
CA PRO A 27 -4.81 -11.92 8.38
C PRO A 27 -4.77 -12.22 6.89
N ASN A 28 -4.31 -13.43 6.54
CA ASN A 28 -4.31 -13.89 5.14
C ASN A 28 -5.73 -13.89 4.54
N SER A 29 -6.78 -14.08 5.35
CA SER A 29 -8.18 -14.04 4.91
C SER A 29 -8.56 -12.70 4.29
N ILE A 30 -8.09 -11.58 4.85
CA ILE A 30 -8.36 -10.23 4.33
C ILE A 30 -7.63 -10.01 3.01
N ILE A 31 -6.37 -10.43 2.94
CA ILE A 31 -5.57 -10.35 1.71
C ILE A 31 -6.22 -11.17 0.59
N ILE A 32 -6.63 -12.42 0.89
CA ILE A 32 -7.28 -13.30 -0.08
C ILE A 32 -8.61 -12.70 -0.54
N ALA A 33 -9.45 -12.21 0.38
CA ALA A 33 -10.71 -11.54 0.03
C ALA A 33 -10.46 -10.32 -0.87
N GLY A 34 -9.41 -9.54 -0.57
CA GLY A 34 -8.95 -8.43 -1.39
C GLY A 34 -8.60 -8.87 -2.81
N PHE A 35 -7.79 -9.92 -2.98
CA PHE A 35 -7.38 -10.43 -4.30
C PHE A 35 -8.56 -11.00 -5.10
N ILE A 36 -9.46 -11.73 -4.45
CA ILE A 36 -10.68 -12.25 -5.10
C ILE A 36 -11.52 -11.09 -5.61
N GLY A 37 -11.75 -10.06 -4.78
CA GLY A 37 -12.45 -8.86 -5.19
C GLY A 37 -11.75 -8.15 -6.34
N ALA A 38 -10.42 -8.02 -6.28
CA ALA A 38 -9.60 -7.44 -7.35
C ALA A 38 -9.81 -8.14 -8.69
N LEU A 39 -9.78 -9.47 -8.67
CA LEU A 39 -9.94 -10.30 -9.86
C LEU A 39 -11.34 -10.15 -10.45
N ILE A 40 -12.38 -10.16 -9.60
CA ILE A 40 -13.78 -9.95 -10.02
C ILE A 40 -13.92 -8.57 -10.69
N PHE A 41 -13.50 -7.50 -10.02
CA PHE A 41 -13.57 -6.14 -10.59
C PHE A 41 -12.77 -6.02 -11.88
N ARG A 42 -11.67 -6.76 -12.01
CA ARG A 42 -10.84 -6.78 -13.22
C ARG A 42 -11.56 -7.43 -14.39
N LEU A 43 -12.13 -8.62 -14.18
CA LEU A 43 -12.89 -9.33 -15.19
C LEU A 43 -14.08 -8.50 -15.68
N LEU A 44 -14.74 -7.80 -14.77
CA LEU A 44 -15.89 -6.94 -15.09
C LEU A 44 -15.52 -5.65 -15.83
N MET A 45 -14.34 -5.08 -15.60
CA MET A 45 -13.94 -3.79 -16.22
C MET A 45 -13.29 -3.91 -17.60
N TYR A 46 -13.06 -5.12 -18.13
CA TYR A 46 -12.47 -5.40 -19.45
C TYR A 46 -11.41 -4.37 -19.88
N SER A 47 -10.45 -4.09 -18.99
CA SER A 47 -9.52 -2.98 -19.18
C SER A 47 -8.27 -3.45 -19.92
N TYR A 48 -7.96 -2.77 -21.02
CA TYR A 48 -6.62 -2.78 -21.63
C TYR A 48 -5.56 -2.44 -20.57
N GLY A 49 -4.42 -3.15 -20.61
CA GLY A 49 -3.30 -2.92 -19.71
C GLY A 49 -3.15 -3.92 -18.56
N PHE A 50 -3.50 -5.20 -18.72
CA PHE A 50 -3.29 -6.25 -17.70
C PHE A 50 -1.83 -6.31 -17.18
N LEU A 51 -0.86 -6.07 -18.07
CA LEU A 51 0.56 -5.98 -17.73
C LEU A 51 0.86 -4.89 -16.69
N ASP A 52 0.17 -3.74 -16.75
CA ASP A 52 0.41 -2.61 -15.83
C ASP A 52 0.12 -2.98 -14.36
N TYR A 53 -0.89 -3.82 -14.15
CA TYR A 53 -1.34 -4.29 -12.84
C TYR A 53 -0.54 -5.49 -12.35
N ILE A 54 -0.11 -6.38 -13.26
CA ILE A 54 0.86 -7.42 -12.91
C ILE A 54 2.17 -6.78 -12.47
N LEU A 55 2.66 -5.79 -13.23
CA LEU A 55 3.84 -5.02 -12.85
C LEU A 55 3.60 -4.28 -11.53
N GLY A 56 2.41 -3.73 -11.31
CA GLY A 56 2.02 -3.16 -10.02
C GLY A 56 2.11 -4.16 -8.87
N PHE A 57 1.57 -5.36 -9.03
CA PHE A 57 1.66 -6.46 -8.05
C PHE A 57 3.12 -6.85 -7.78
N LEU A 58 3.90 -7.08 -8.83
CA LEU A 58 5.29 -7.50 -8.73
C LEU A 58 6.18 -6.42 -8.12
N LEU A 59 5.99 -5.15 -8.48
CA LEU A 59 6.77 -4.05 -7.92
C LEU A 59 6.34 -3.74 -6.49
N GLY A 60 5.04 -3.68 -6.22
CA GLY A 60 4.52 -3.42 -4.87
C GLY A 60 4.97 -4.48 -3.88
N GLY A 61 4.69 -5.75 -4.19
CA GLY A 61 5.11 -6.87 -3.34
C GLY A 61 6.61 -7.11 -3.39
N GLY A 62 7.21 -7.08 -4.57
CA GLY A 62 8.63 -7.39 -4.76
C GLY A 62 9.57 -6.42 -4.07
N ILE A 63 9.28 -5.11 -4.09
CA ILE A 63 10.13 -4.12 -3.40
C ILE A 63 10.09 -4.34 -1.89
N LEU A 64 8.90 -4.49 -1.29
CA LEU A 64 8.81 -4.77 0.15
C LEU A 64 9.40 -6.14 0.50
N LEU A 65 9.24 -7.15 -0.36
CA LEU A 65 9.85 -8.47 -0.16
C LEU A 65 11.38 -8.36 -0.15
N LEU A 66 11.97 -7.63 -1.09
CA LEU A 66 13.41 -7.39 -1.13
C LEU A 66 13.89 -6.68 0.13
N ILE A 67 13.17 -5.65 0.58
CA ILE A 67 13.51 -4.96 1.84
C ILE A 67 13.42 -5.93 3.03
N SER A 68 12.37 -6.75 3.09
CA SER A 68 12.18 -7.75 4.16
C SER A 68 13.33 -8.78 4.17
N LEU A 69 13.78 -9.26 3.01
CA LEU A 69 14.91 -10.18 2.93
C LEU A 69 16.23 -9.53 3.37
N LEU A 70 16.47 -8.28 2.94
CA LEU A 70 17.69 -7.53 3.30
C LEU A 70 17.71 -7.11 4.77
N SER A 71 16.55 -6.88 5.38
CA SER A 71 16.42 -6.54 6.80
C SER A 71 16.36 -7.77 7.72
N GLY A 72 16.65 -8.97 7.22
CA GLY A 72 16.62 -10.20 8.04
C GLY A 72 15.22 -10.66 8.46
N GLY A 73 14.19 -10.27 7.72
CA GLY A 73 12.79 -10.66 7.97
C GLY A 73 12.05 -9.78 8.97
N GLU A 74 12.64 -8.67 9.41
CA GLU A 74 12.00 -7.72 10.33
C GLU A 74 10.72 -7.09 9.77
N MET A 75 10.63 -6.97 8.44
CA MET A 75 9.44 -6.39 7.81
C MET A 75 8.34 -7.42 7.62
N GLY A 76 7.15 -7.11 8.16
CA GLY A 76 6.00 -8.00 8.21
C GLY A 76 5.61 -8.57 6.85
N GLY A 77 5.57 -9.90 6.73
CA GLY A 77 5.12 -10.57 5.50
C GLY A 77 3.67 -10.24 5.12
N GLY A 78 2.88 -9.72 6.06
CA GLY A 78 1.56 -9.15 5.80
C GLY A 78 1.63 -7.88 4.94
N ASP A 79 2.55 -6.97 5.25
CA ASP A 79 2.71 -5.68 4.56
C ASP A 79 3.12 -5.89 3.10
N VAL A 80 4.03 -6.86 2.87
CA VAL A 80 4.46 -7.30 1.55
C VAL A 80 3.25 -7.69 0.69
N LYS A 81 2.37 -8.53 1.23
CA LYS A 81 1.18 -9.02 0.53
C LYS A 81 0.13 -7.93 0.33
N LEU A 82 -0.06 -7.06 1.32
CA LEU A 82 -0.98 -5.93 1.25
C LEU A 82 -0.53 -4.94 0.18
N MET A 83 0.77 -4.69 0.05
CA MET A 83 1.32 -3.83 -0.98
C MET A 83 1.24 -4.45 -2.38
N ALA A 84 1.42 -5.77 -2.48
CA ALA A 84 1.18 -6.50 -3.73
C ALA A 84 -0.30 -6.37 -4.17
N LEU A 85 -1.23 -6.48 -3.22
CA LEU A 85 -2.67 -6.28 -3.46
C LEU A 85 -2.96 -4.85 -3.93
N ILE A 86 -2.42 -3.84 -3.24
CA ILE A 86 -2.56 -2.44 -3.66
C ILE A 86 -2.04 -2.26 -5.09
N GLY A 87 -0.84 -2.75 -5.38
CA GLY A 87 -0.24 -2.64 -6.71
C GLY A 87 -1.08 -3.29 -7.81
N PHE A 88 -1.72 -4.41 -7.51
CA PHE A 88 -2.63 -5.07 -8.43
C PHE A 88 -3.90 -4.24 -8.75
N PHE A 89 -4.28 -3.27 -7.90
CA PHE A 89 -5.43 -2.40 -8.13
C PHE A 89 -5.10 -1.08 -8.83
N ILE A 90 -3.97 -0.44 -8.50
CA ILE A 90 -3.63 0.90 -9.01
C ILE A 90 -2.51 0.93 -10.06
N GLY A 91 -1.87 -0.21 -10.32
CA GLY A 91 -0.81 -0.32 -11.32
C GLY A 91 0.55 0.17 -10.82
N TRP A 92 1.58 0.00 -11.65
CA TRP A 92 2.98 0.21 -11.21
C TRP A 92 3.34 1.67 -10.92
N LYS A 93 2.74 2.65 -11.59
CA LYS A 93 3.07 4.06 -11.35
C LYS A 93 2.61 4.51 -9.97
N LEU A 94 1.35 4.23 -9.67
CA LEU A 94 0.73 4.65 -8.43
C LEU A 94 1.16 3.78 -7.25
N VAL A 95 1.52 2.51 -7.45
CA VAL A 95 2.05 1.69 -6.34
C VAL A 95 3.39 2.21 -5.83
N LEU A 96 4.26 2.72 -6.71
CA LEU A 96 5.53 3.32 -6.29
C LEU A 96 5.30 4.60 -5.50
N LEU A 97 4.36 5.44 -5.95
CA LEU A 97 3.95 6.62 -5.20
C LEU A 97 3.35 6.23 -3.84
N ASN A 98 2.48 5.21 -3.81
CA ASN A 98 1.89 4.70 -2.59
C ASN A 98 2.95 4.23 -1.59
N LEU A 99 3.96 3.49 -2.07
CA LEU A 99 5.07 3.02 -1.24
C LEU A 99 5.80 4.21 -0.60
N LEU A 100 6.15 5.19 -1.43
CA LEU A 100 6.86 6.38 -0.98
C LEU A 100 6.05 7.14 0.08
N LEU A 101 4.75 7.36 -0.18
CA LEU A 101 3.85 8.00 0.77
C LEU A 101 3.73 7.21 2.07
N GLY A 102 3.57 5.88 1.99
CA GLY A 102 3.50 5.03 3.17
C GLY A 102 4.77 5.08 4.03
N VAL A 103 5.94 5.04 3.39
CA VAL A 103 7.24 5.18 4.09
C VAL A 103 7.35 6.55 4.75
N VAL A 104 7.03 7.63 4.04
CA VAL A 104 7.10 9.00 4.58
C VAL A 104 6.12 9.18 5.75
N LEU A 105 4.87 8.76 5.59
CA LEU A 105 3.84 8.88 6.63
C LEU A 105 4.19 8.01 7.85
N GLY A 106 4.66 6.78 7.64
CA GLY A 106 5.09 5.89 8.70
C GLY A 106 6.31 6.42 9.46
N ALA A 107 7.30 6.96 8.74
CA ALA A 107 8.47 7.58 9.35
C ALA A 107 8.08 8.82 10.17
N LEU A 108 7.24 9.70 9.63
CA LEU A 108 6.73 10.88 10.35
C LEU A 108 5.99 10.48 11.62
N ALA A 109 5.05 9.53 11.54
CA ALA A 109 4.32 9.06 12.69
C ALA A 109 5.22 8.38 13.73
N GLY A 110 6.18 7.57 13.29
CA GLY A 110 7.16 6.94 14.19
C GLY A 110 8.03 7.96 14.91
N ILE A 111 8.50 9.00 14.21
CA ILE A 111 9.24 10.10 14.82
C ILE A 111 8.38 10.81 15.87
N LEU A 112 7.13 11.14 15.54
CA LEU A 112 6.21 11.79 16.49
C LEU A 112 5.96 10.93 17.72
N LEU A 113 5.69 9.64 17.57
CA LEU A 113 5.45 8.71 18.68
C LEU A 113 6.66 8.61 19.62
N VAL A 114 7.87 8.62 19.08
CA VAL A 114 9.11 8.61 19.87
C VAL A 114 9.34 9.96 20.55
N LEU A 115 9.09 11.08 19.86
CA LEU A 115 9.23 12.43 20.43
C LEU A 115 8.28 12.67 21.60
N PHE A 116 7.02 12.21 21.49
CA PHE A 116 6.04 12.27 22.57
C PHE A 116 6.23 11.19 23.64
N LYS A 117 7.27 10.36 23.54
CA LYS A 117 7.58 9.25 24.46
C LYS A 117 6.42 8.24 24.61
N ILE A 118 5.56 8.14 23.59
CA ILE A 118 4.46 7.17 23.55
C ILE A 118 5.01 5.77 23.22
N LYS A 119 6.01 5.71 22.32
CA LYS A 119 6.73 4.49 21.96
C LYS A 119 8.24 4.68 22.04
N SER A 120 8.95 3.59 22.30
CA SER A 120 10.39 3.51 22.24
C SER A 120 10.88 3.23 20.82
N ARG A 121 12.17 3.50 20.53
CA ARG A 121 12.79 3.16 19.23
C ARG A 121 12.80 1.66 18.93
N LYS A 122 12.58 0.81 19.92
CA LYS A 122 12.55 -0.64 19.77
C LYS A 122 11.13 -1.19 19.58
N ASP A 123 10.12 -0.35 19.75
CA ASP A 123 8.75 -0.80 19.65
C ASP A 123 8.36 -0.94 18.17
N TYR A 124 7.72 -2.05 17.84
CA TYR A 124 7.19 -2.26 16.50
C TYR A 124 6.10 -1.22 16.19
N ILE A 125 6.18 -0.63 15.00
CA ILE A 125 5.19 0.33 14.49
C ILE A 125 4.46 -0.35 13.33
N PRO A 126 3.13 -0.54 13.43
CA PRO A 126 2.35 -1.17 12.37
C PRO A 126 2.40 -0.33 11.09
N PHE A 127 2.73 -0.96 9.96
CA PHE A 127 2.99 -0.25 8.70
C PHE A 127 1.74 -0.17 7.81
N ALA A 128 0.79 -1.09 7.96
CA ALA A 128 -0.43 -1.16 7.16
C ALA A 128 -1.28 0.13 7.18
N PRO A 129 -1.46 0.83 8.32
CA PRO A 129 -2.21 2.08 8.35
C PRO A 129 -1.63 3.15 7.43
N TYR A 130 -0.29 3.24 7.36
CA TYR A 130 0.38 4.24 6.54
C TYR A 130 0.34 3.88 5.06
N LEU A 131 0.42 2.59 4.72
CA LEU A 131 0.14 2.12 3.35
C LEU A 131 -1.30 2.40 2.92
N SER A 132 -2.26 2.28 3.84
CA SER A 132 -3.68 2.58 3.58
C SER A 132 -3.93 4.08 3.38
N LEU A 133 -3.23 4.94 4.13
CA LEU A 133 -3.27 6.38 3.91
C LEU A 133 -2.62 6.77 2.57
N GLY A 134 -1.47 6.18 2.26
CA GLY A 134 -0.83 6.33 0.95
C GLY A 134 -1.78 5.94 -0.19
N TRP A 135 -2.57 4.88 0.00
CA TRP A 135 -3.54 4.40 -0.98
C TRP A 135 -4.59 5.47 -1.25
N LEU A 136 -5.20 6.01 -0.18
CA LEU A 136 -6.22 7.06 -0.28
C LEU A 136 -5.68 8.29 -1.02
N ILE A 137 -4.46 8.72 -0.71
CA ILE A 137 -3.82 9.85 -1.41
C ILE A 137 -3.55 9.49 -2.87
N SER A 138 -3.07 8.28 -3.15
CA SER A 138 -2.71 7.82 -4.50
C SER A 138 -3.91 7.72 -5.43
N ILE A 139 -5.07 7.26 -4.93
CA ILE A 139 -6.29 7.16 -5.75
C ILE A 139 -6.96 8.51 -5.99
N LEU A 140 -6.79 9.47 -5.08
CA LEU A 140 -7.43 10.79 -5.17
C LEU A 140 -6.57 11.82 -5.92
N TYR A 141 -5.26 11.80 -5.70
CA TYR A 141 -4.33 12.84 -6.17
C TYR A 141 -3.09 12.29 -6.87
N GLY A 142 -2.98 10.97 -7.05
CA GLY A 142 -1.72 10.36 -7.48
C GLY A 142 -1.26 10.80 -8.87
N TYR A 143 -2.17 10.96 -9.82
CA TYR A 143 -1.82 11.41 -11.17
C TYR A 143 -1.44 12.89 -11.19
N GLU A 144 -2.10 13.72 -10.39
CA GLU A 144 -1.81 15.14 -10.21
C GLU A 144 -0.42 15.32 -9.62
N ILE A 145 -0.09 14.56 -8.56
CA ILE A 145 1.24 14.55 -7.93
C ILE A 145 2.31 14.14 -8.95
N LEU A 146 2.10 13.05 -9.69
CA LEU A 146 3.05 12.60 -10.71
C LEU A 146 3.24 13.63 -11.83
N ASN A 147 2.16 14.26 -12.29
CA ASN A 147 2.22 15.28 -13.33
C ASN A 147 2.96 16.53 -12.85
N TYR A 148 2.72 16.97 -11.61
CA TYR A 148 3.45 18.08 -11.00
C TYR A 148 4.95 17.77 -10.89
N TYR A 149 5.29 16.56 -10.42
CA TYR A 149 6.68 16.10 -10.33
C TYR A 149 7.38 16.05 -11.70
N LEU A 150 6.69 15.52 -12.72
CA LEU A 150 7.23 15.46 -14.08
C LEU A 150 7.39 16.85 -14.71
N LYS A 151 6.50 17.80 -14.43
CA LYS A 151 6.65 19.19 -14.86
C LYS A 151 7.86 19.84 -14.20
N LEU A 152 8.03 19.66 -12.88
CA LEU A 152 9.17 20.18 -12.14
C LEU A 152 10.51 19.68 -12.70
N ILE A 153 10.58 18.42 -13.13
CA ILE A 153 11.79 17.85 -13.76
C ILE A 153 12.00 18.39 -15.17
N ARG A 154 10.93 18.63 -15.93
CA ARG A 154 11.00 19.01 -17.34
C ARG A 154 11.22 20.50 -17.57
N GLY A 155 10.99 21.36 -16.57
CA GLY A 155 11.08 22.82 -16.68
C GLY A 155 9.83 23.41 -17.30
#